data_AF-D4GU76-F1
#
_entry.id   AF-D4GU76-F1
#
_cell.length_a   1.000
_cell.length_b   1.000
_cell.length_c   1.000
_cell.angle_alpha   90.00
_cell.angle_beta   90.00
_cell.angle_gamma   90.00
#
_symmetry.space_group_name_H-M   'P 1'
#
loop_
_entity.id
_entity.type
_entity.pdbx_description
1 polymer ?
#
loop_
_entity_poly.entity_id
_entity_poly.type
_entity_poly.pdbx_seq_one_letter_code
_entity_poly.pdbx_strand_id
1 'polypeptide(L)' 'MSGPSRFVEQTKDHLYKALETDDPDEKDFHLRNALQLCAWDGVADRTEQNDAD' A
#
# COMPACT_ATOMS: atom_id res chain seq x y z
N MET A 1 -19.28 -3.95 9.26
CA MET A 1 -18.32 -3.00 8.67
C MET A 1 -16.98 -3.71 8.60
N SER A 2 -16.47 -4.04 7.42
CA SER A 2 -15.08 -4.50 7.31
C SER A 2 -14.18 -3.30 7.61
N GLY A 3 -13.22 -3.47 8.51
CA GLY A 3 -12.21 -2.46 8.79
C GLY A 3 -11.33 -2.19 7.56
N PRO A 4 -10.47 -1.17 7.59
CA PRO A 4 -9.52 -0.92 6.52
C PRO A 4 -8.67 -2.16 6.25
N SER A 5 -8.37 -2.44 4.98
CA SER A 5 -7.50 -3.56 4.62
C SER A 5 -6.13 -3.36 5.29
N ARG A 6 -5.47 -4.47 5.66
CA ARG A 6 -4.11 -4.43 6.21
C ARG A 6 -3.15 -3.65 5.29
N PHE A 7 -3.40 -3.68 3.98
CA PHE A 7 -2.61 -2.94 2.99
C PHE A 7 -2.82 -1.42 3.08
N VAL A 8 -4.03 -0.97 3.38
CA VAL A 8 -4.32 0.46 3.61
C VAL A 8 -3.60 0.98 4.86
N GLU A 9 -3.56 0.20 5.95
CA GLU A 9 -2.84 0.58 7.16
C GLU A 9 -1.33 0.66 6.90
N GLN A 10 -0.75 -0.34 6.25
CA GLN A 10 0.67 -0.37 5.91
C GLN A 10 1.07 0.74 4.92
N THR A 11 0.18 1.07 3.98
CA THR A 11 0.38 2.21 3.06
C THR A 11 0.52 3.50 3.86
N LYS A 12 -0.38 3.74 4.82
CA LYS A 12 -0.33 4.95 5.65
C LYS A 12 0.96 5.04 6.45
N ASP A 13 1.39 3.93 7.07
CA ASP A 13 2.64 3.89 7.82
C ASP A 13 3.85 4.28 6.98
N HIS A 14 3.95 3.76 5.75
CA HIS A 14 5.03 4.13 4.84
C HIS A 14 4.97 5.59 4.40
N LEU A 15 3.76 6.14 4.15
CA LEU A 15 3.60 7.55 3.82
C LEU A 15 3.99 8.46 4.98
N TYR A 16 3.64 8.13 6.22
CA TYR A 16 4.05 8.90 7.39
C TYR A 16 5.56 8.89 7.57
N LYS A 17 6.22 7.73 7.46
CA LYS A 17 7.67 7.65 7.55
C LYS A 17 8.36 8.46 6.44
N ALA A 18 7.88 8.39 5.21
CA ALA A 18 8.43 9.18 4.10
C ALA A 18 8.35 10.70 4.34
N LEU A 19 7.37 11.19 5.10
CA LEU A 19 7.25 12.60 5.46
C LEU A 19 8.23 13.02 6.57
N GLU A 20 8.61 12.08 7.45
CA GLU A 20 9.52 12.30 8.58
C GLU A 20 10.99 12.07 8.21
N THR A 21 11.26 11.38 7.10
CA THR A 21 12.61 11.04 6.65
C THR A 21 13.23 12.14 5.78
N ASP A 22 14.36 12.69 6.24
CA ASP A 22 15.18 13.64 5.47
C ASP A 22 16.13 12.97 4.47
N ASP A 23 16.53 11.71 4.74
CA ASP A 23 17.39 10.94 3.85
C ASP A 23 16.64 10.57 2.55
N PRO A 24 17.15 10.97 1.38
CA PRO A 24 16.43 10.77 0.12
C PRO A 24 16.27 9.28 -0.24
N ASP A 25 17.23 8.43 0.09
CA ASP A 25 17.19 7.01 -0.26
C ASP A 25 16.16 6.27 0.61
N GLU A 26 16.11 6.56 1.91
CA GLU A 26 15.13 6.01 2.83
C GLU A 26 13.71 6.54 2.55
N LYS A 27 13.57 7.81 2.17
CA LYS A 27 12.29 8.36 1.71
C LYS A 27 11.79 7.64 0.45
N ASP A 28 12.67 7.45 -0.54
CA ASP A 28 12.36 6.72 -1.77
C ASP A 28 11.95 5.28 -1.48
N PHE A 29 12.64 4.61 -0.55
CA PHE A 29 12.27 3.27 -0.10
C PHE A 29 10.83 3.25 0.42
N HIS A 30 10.45 4.18 1.29
CA HIS A 30 9.09 4.24 1.82
C HIS A 30 8.03 4.58 0.77
N LEU A 31 8.31 5.50 -0.15
CA LEU A 31 7.40 5.84 -1.25
C LEU A 31 7.16 4.65 -2.20
N ARG A 32 8.20 3.89 -2.55
CA ARG A 32 8.07 2.69 -3.39
C ARG A 32 7.21 1.62 -2.73
N ASN A 33 7.41 1.38 -1.43
CA ASN A 33 6.57 0.42 -0.69
C ASN A 33 5.11 0.86 -0.63
N ALA A 34 4.84 2.14 -0.36
CA ALA A 34 3.47 2.67 -0.35
C ALA A 34 2.76 2.47 -1.71
N LEU A 35 3.45 2.77 -2.82
CA LEU A 35 2.90 2.57 -4.17
C LEU A 35 2.62 1.10 -4.48
N GLN A 36 3.51 0.18 -4.06
CA GLN A 36 3.31 -1.26 -4.25
C GLN A 36 2.10 -1.78 -3.47
N LEU A 37 1.93 -1.34 -2.22
CA LEU A 37 0.80 -1.72 -1.36
C LEU A 37 -0.54 -1.19 -1.89
N CYS A 38 -0.57 0.06 -2.38
CA CYS A 38 -1.75 0.61 -3.05
C CYS A 38 -2.15 -0.18 -4.30
N ALA A 39 -1.18 -0.67 -5.08
CA ALA A 39 -1.47 -1.48 -6.25
C ALA A 39 -2.09 -2.83 -5.87
N TRP A 40 -1.73 -3.40 -4.71
CA TRP A 40 -2.26 -4.68 -4.23
C TRP A 40 -3.69 -4.57 -3.71
N ASP A 41 -4.07 -3.43 -3.12
CA ASP A 41 -5.46 -3.16 -2.74
C ASP A 41 -6.39 -3.26 -3.97
N GLY A 42 -5.96 -2.75 -5.13
CA GLY A 42 -6.72 -2.84 -6.39
C GLY A 42 -6.61 -4.17 -7.15
N VAL A 43 -5.63 -5.03 -6.81
CA VAL A 43 -5.50 -6.38 -7.40
C VAL A 43 -6.35 -7.40 -6.63
N ALA A 44 -6.42 -7.28 -5.30
CA ALA A 44 -7.26 -8.13 -4.46
C ALA A 44 -8.74 -8.09 -4.90
N ASP A 45 -9.24 -6.91 -5.26
CA ASP A 45 -10.60 -6.71 -5.79
C ASP A 45 -10.85 -7.40 -7.16
N ARG A 46 -9.81 -7.60 -7.98
CA ARG A 46 -9.95 -8.23 -9.31
C ARG A 46 -9.85 -9.75 -9.27
N THR A 47 -9.10 -10.29 -8.31
CA THR A 47 -8.96 -11.75 -8.15
C THR A 47 -10.27 -12.40 -7.69
N GLU A 48 -11.12 -11.70 -6.95
CA GLU A 48 -12.43 -12.25 -6.54
C GLU A 48 -13.48 -12.27 -7.67
N GLN A 49 -13.24 -11.58 -8.80
CA GLN A 49 -14.18 -11.53 -9.93
C GLN A 49 -13.90 -12.56 -11.04
N ASN A 50 -12.78 -13.29 -10.98
CA ASN A 50 -12.32 -14.10 -12.12
C ASN A 50 -12.40 -15.62 -11.90
N ASP A 51 -13.04 -16.07 -10.82
CA ASP A 51 -13.26 -17.50 -10.50
C ASP A 51 -14.66 -18.00 -10.93
N ALA A 52 -15.35 -17.29 -11.83
CA ALA A 52 -16.63 -17.70 -12.40
C ALA A 52 -16.51 -17.89 -13.93
N ASP A 53 -15.92 -19.01 -14.34
CA ASP A 53 -16.11 -19.62 -15.67
C ASP A 53 -16.17 -21.15 -15.54
#